data_AF-U1WS13-F1
#
_entry.id   AF-U1WS13-F1
#
_cell.length_a   1.000
_cell.length_b   1.000
_cell.length_c   1.000
_cell.angle_alpha   90.00
_cell.angle_beta   90.00
_cell.angle_gamma   90.00
#
_symmetry.space_group_name_H-M   'P 1'
#
loop_
_entity.id
_entity.type
_entity.pdbx_description
1 polymer ?
#
loop_
_entity_poly.entity_id
_entity_poly.type
_entity_poly.pdbx_seq_one_letter_code
_entity_poly.pdbx_strand_id
1 'polypeptide(L)'
;MIKLTPPDYSIVTPLVSKVPFNTLFARVVIDNKVNGQIFVDDSLHPTVSLIVHKYGMALLCGNAENDSFNDELVRFLKNTPSVELPAKYMLTYPERWEHKLASILGTELLQANDKGNSKMLTRDTSTSFLQTERINYQFKPSSPLINIDIPAPFTLKKIDSDIYEKIHEAQHSVVPEQFWNTAEDFLENGIGYALLYDNQIVSTSFSSFIVDDKLELGVETTETFRKKGYSIYAASALVSYCLTNRYEPVWACRRENVGSSRLAESLGFIQASYHPYYCMPSKIQNKN
;
A
#
# COMPACT_ATOMS: atom_id res chain seq x y z
N MET A 1 -0.45 10.46 -22.56
CA MET A 1 -0.95 9.52 -21.55
C MET A 1 -2.28 8.97 -22.01
N ILE A 2 -2.26 7.75 -22.54
CA ILE A 2 -3.44 7.02 -22.97
C ILE A 2 -3.96 6.21 -21.79
N LYS A 3 -5.22 6.42 -21.40
CA LYS A 3 -5.88 5.58 -20.39
C LYS A 3 -6.36 4.29 -21.04
N LEU A 4 -5.88 3.15 -20.55
CA LEU A 4 -6.32 1.85 -21.02
C LEU A 4 -7.71 1.48 -20.47
N THR A 5 -8.36 0.51 -21.11
CA THR A 5 -9.57 -0.13 -20.60
C THR A 5 -9.24 -1.46 -19.91
N PRO A 6 -10.06 -1.97 -18.96
CA PRO A 6 -9.77 -3.19 -18.22
C PRO A 6 -9.36 -4.41 -19.08
N PRO A 7 -9.98 -4.68 -20.25
CA PRO A 7 -9.53 -5.76 -21.15
C PRO A 7 -8.07 -5.64 -21.62
N ASP A 8 -7.52 -4.43 -21.70
CA ASP A 8 -6.19 -4.15 -22.24
C ASP A 8 -5.11 -4.09 -21.14
N TYR A 9 -5.48 -4.14 -19.86
CA TYR A 9 -4.55 -3.92 -18.74
C TYR A 9 -3.37 -4.88 -18.71
N SER A 10 -3.54 -6.11 -19.19
CA SER A 10 -2.47 -7.11 -19.23
C SER A 10 -1.27 -6.69 -20.08
N ILE A 11 -1.41 -5.72 -21.00
CA ILE A 11 -0.34 -5.26 -21.90
C ILE A 11 0.86 -4.67 -21.16
N VAL A 12 0.68 -4.15 -19.94
CA VAL A 12 1.78 -3.56 -19.14
C VAL A 12 2.50 -4.58 -18.26
N THR A 13 2.07 -5.85 -18.26
CA THR A 13 2.70 -6.95 -17.48
C THR A 13 4.22 -7.02 -17.70
N PRO A 14 4.76 -6.92 -18.92
CA PRO A 14 6.22 -6.98 -19.16
C PRO A 14 7.00 -5.82 -18.54
N LEU A 15 6.36 -4.67 -18.27
CA LEU A 15 6.98 -3.55 -17.57
C LEU A 15 7.04 -3.84 -16.06
N VAL A 16 5.93 -4.31 -15.49
CA VAL A 16 5.82 -4.59 -14.05
C VAL A 16 6.65 -5.80 -13.64
N SER A 17 6.80 -6.82 -14.49
CA SER A 17 7.60 -8.00 -14.20
C SER A 17 9.10 -7.72 -14.02
N LYS A 18 9.58 -6.55 -14.48
CA LYS A 18 10.98 -6.11 -14.31
C LYS A 18 11.21 -5.41 -12.98
N VAL A 19 10.15 -5.05 -12.25
CA VAL A 19 10.25 -4.31 -11.00
C VAL A 19 10.72 -5.27 -9.89
N PRO A 20 11.88 -5.03 -9.25
CA PRO A 20 12.53 -6.01 -8.37
C PRO A 20 11.97 -6.01 -6.94
N PHE A 21 10.78 -5.45 -6.75
CA PHE A 21 10.21 -5.19 -5.45
C PHE A 21 8.70 -5.43 -5.45
N ASN A 22 8.09 -5.53 -4.27
CA ASN A 22 6.66 -5.78 -4.11
C ASN A 22 5.79 -4.76 -4.86
N THR A 23 5.09 -5.26 -5.89
CA THR A 23 4.12 -4.55 -6.75
C THR A 23 2.72 -5.17 -6.70
N LEU A 24 2.36 -5.93 -5.65
CA LEU A 24 1.07 -6.63 -5.60
C LEU A 24 -0.13 -5.69 -5.82
N PHE A 25 -0.09 -4.47 -5.27
CA PHE A 25 -1.13 -3.45 -5.49
C PHE A 25 -1.32 -3.06 -6.96
N ALA A 26 -0.27 -3.10 -7.77
CA ALA A 26 -0.34 -2.84 -9.20
C ALA A 26 -0.81 -4.08 -9.97
N ARG A 27 -0.35 -5.27 -9.55
CA ARG A 27 -0.76 -6.55 -10.14
C ARG A 27 -2.25 -6.83 -10.01
N VAL A 28 -2.86 -6.55 -8.85
CA VAL A 28 -4.32 -6.74 -8.69
C VAL A 28 -5.15 -5.85 -9.61
N VAL A 29 -4.62 -4.69 -10.01
CA VAL A 29 -5.25 -3.83 -11.04
C VAL A 29 -5.07 -4.44 -12.42
N ILE A 30 -3.85 -4.87 -12.76
CA ILE A 30 -3.55 -5.51 -14.06
C ILE A 30 -4.41 -6.76 -14.28
N ASP A 31 -4.59 -7.56 -13.22
CA ASP A 31 -5.37 -8.80 -13.23
C ASP A 31 -6.89 -8.54 -13.17
N ASN A 32 -7.34 -7.27 -13.17
CA ASN A 32 -8.73 -6.86 -13.03
C ASN A 32 -9.43 -7.39 -11.76
N LYS A 33 -8.68 -7.68 -10.70
CA LYS A 33 -9.22 -8.11 -9.41
C LYS A 33 -9.75 -6.94 -8.59
N VAL A 34 -9.10 -5.78 -8.70
CA VAL A 34 -9.47 -4.56 -7.98
C VAL A 34 -9.55 -3.38 -8.94
N ASN A 35 -10.50 -2.48 -8.69
CA ASN A 35 -10.65 -1.26 -9.46
C ASN A 35 -9.37 -0.41 -9.40
N GLY A 36 -8.98 0.10 -10.56
CA GLY A 36 -7.82 0.95 -10.73
C GLY A 36 -7.82 1.61 -12.10
N GLN A 37 -6.71 2.26 -12.42
CA GLN A 37 -6.50 2.93 -13.70
C GLN A 37 -5.08 2.68 -14.18
N ILE A 38 -4.93 2.40 -15.47
CA ILE A 38 -3.62 2.24 -16.12
C ILE A 38 -3.50 3.25 -17.24
N PHE A 39 -2.39 3.98 -17.24
CA PHE A 39 -2.01 4.93 -18.29
C PHE A 39 -0.70 4.49 -18.93
N VAL A 40 -0.58 4.70 -20.24
CA VAL A 40 0.59 4.34 -21.04
C VAL A 40 0.95 5.45 -22.03
N ASP A 41 2.14 5.38 -22.62
CA ASP A 41 2.53 6.20 -23.76
C ASP A 41 1.96 5.69 -25.08
N ASP A 42 1.92 4.37 -25.27
CA ASP A 42 1.43 3.70 -26.47
C ASP A 42 0.52 2.52 -26.08
N SER A 43 -0.65 2.40 -26.72
CA SER A 43 -1.66 1.39 -26.39
C SER A 43 -1.36 -0.01 -26.94
N LEU A 44 -0.37 -0.17 -27.82
CA LEU A 44 0.03 -1.43 -28.43
C LEU A 44 1.41 -1.89 -27.97
N HIS A 45 2.32 -0.94 -27.76
CA HIS A 45 3.72 -1.20 -27.38
C HIS A 45 4.17 -0.24 -26.27
N PRO A 46 3.57 -0.31 -25.07
CA PRO A 46 3.87 0.61 -23.99
C PRO A 46 5.33 0.52 -23.57
N THR A 47 6.00 1.67 -23.52
CA THR A 47 7.37 1.78 -22.99
C THR A 47 7.40 2.37 -21.59
N VAL A 48 6.35 3.10 -21.20
CA VAL A 48 6.13 3.63 -19.84
C VAL A 48 4.68 3.40 -19.43
N SER A 49 4.46 3.13 -18.14
CA SER A 49 3.13 3.03 -17.57
C SER A 49 3.03 3.67 -16.19
N LEU A 50 1.88 4.29 -15.92
CA LEU A 50 1.41 4.67 -14.60
C LEU A 50 0.21 3.80 -14.24
N ILE A 51 0.34 2.97 -13.21
CA ILE A 51 -0.72 2.08 -12.70
C ILE A 51 -1.17 2.62 -11.35
N VAL A 52 -2.47 2.85 -11.18
CA VAL A 52 -3.06 3.45 -9.98
C VAL A 52 -4.12 2.55 -9.39
N HIS A 53 -3.91 2.11 -8.15
CA HIS A 53 -4.84 1.33 -7.37
C HIS A 53 -5.85 2.23 -6.65
N LYS A 54 -7.11 1.80 -6.49
CA LYS A 54 -8.18 2.63 -5.88
C LYS A 54 -7.86 3.18 -4.48
N TYR A 55 -7.08 2.47 -3.67
CA TYR A 55 -6.63 2.94 -2.35
C TYR A 55 -5.82 4.24 -2.41
N GLY A 56 -5.12 4.44 -3.53
CA GLY A 56 -4.20 5.55 -3.75
C GLY A 56 -2.73 5.17 -3.81
N MET A 57 -2.40 3.91 -4.06
CA MET A 57 -1.03 3.51 -4.40
C MET A 57 -0.84 3.52 -5.91
N ALA A 58 0.30 4.01 -6.37
CA ALA A 58 0.64 4.06 -7.78
C ALA A 58 2.04 3.48 -8.06
N LEU A 59 2.22 2.93 -9.25
CA LEU A 59 3.50 2.48 -9.79
C LEU A 59 3.73 3.20 -11.11
N LEU A 60 4.79 3.99 -11.19
CA LEU A 60 5.30 4.56 -12.43
C LEU A 60 6.51 3.73 -12.88
N CYS A 61 6.40 3.04 -14.01
CA CYS A 61 7.46 2.16 -14.47
C CYS A 61 7.73 2.24 -15.98
N GLY A 62 8.97 1.93 -16.36
CA GLY A 62 9.40 1.93 -17.77
C GLY A 62 10.29 3.11 -18.14
N ASN A 63 10.23 3.55 -19.40
CA ASN A 63 11.14 4.54 -19.97
C ASN A 63 10.95 5.96 -19.40
N ALA A 64 11.91 6.41 -18.59
CA ALA A 64 11.91 7.76 -18.01
C ALA A 64 12.18 8.88 -19.03
N GLU A 65 12.67 8.57 -20.23
CA GLU A 65 13.03 9.56 -21.26
C GLU A 65 11.94 9.76 -22.31
N ASN A 66 10.68 9.51 -21.96
CA ASN A 66 9.54 9.85 -22.80
C ASN A 66 8.97 11.22 -22.38
N ASP A 67 9.50 12.29 -22.97
CA ASP A 67 9.13 13.66 -22.57
C ASP A 67 7.66 13.99 -22.83
N SER A 68 7.04 13.45 -23.89
CA SER A 68 5.60 13.63 -24.13
C SER A 68 4.76 13.02 -23.01
N PHE A 69 5.12 11.82 -22.55
CA PHE A 69 4.44 11.20 -21.40
C PHE A 69 4.71 11.99 -20.11
N ASN A 70 5.95 12.44 -19.90
CA ASN A 70 6.36 13.18 -18.71
C ASN A 70 5.61 14.50 -18.56
N ASP A 71 5.43 15.26 -19.64
CA ASP A 71 4.69 16.52 -19.64
C ASP A 71 3.23 16.32 -19.22
N GLU A 72 2.61 15.26 -19.73
CA GLU A 72 1.26 14.88 -19.35
C GLU A 72 1.18 14.37 -17.92
N LEU A 73 2.16 13.57 -17.46
CA LEU A 73 2.26 13.09 -16.09
C LEU A 73 2.30 14.25 -15.09
N VAL A 74 3.11 15.27 -15.35
CA VAL A 74 3.21 16.44 -14.47
C VAL A 74 1.87 17.17 -14.39
N ARG A 75 1.21 17.41 -15.53
CA ARG A 75 -0.13 18.03 -15.55
C ARG A 75 -1.13 17.15 -14.79
N PHE A 76 -1.07 15.85 -14.99
CA PHE A 76 -1.94 14.87 -14.36
C PHE A 76 -1.77 14.86 -12.83
N LEU A 77 -0.54 14.82 -12.32
CA LEU A 77 -0.26 14.82 -10.88
C LEU A 77 -0.65 16.14 -10.19
N LYS A 78 -0.53 17.28 -10.88
CA LYS A 78 -0.82 18.60 -10.28
C LYS A 78 -2.31 19.00 -10.36
N ASN A 79 -2.95 18.70 -11.48
CA ASN A 79 -4.25 19.30 -11.81
C ASN A 79 -5.44 18.36 -11.62
N THR A 80 -5.20 17.05 -11.47
CA THR A 80 -6.31 16.10 -11.31
C THR A 80 -6.95 16.25 -9.92
N PRO A 81 -8.29 16.36 -9.82
CA PRO A 81 -8.98 16.30 -8.54
C PRO A 81 -8.68 14.98 -7.82
N SER A 82 -8.55 15.02 -6.49
CA SER A 82 -8.27 13.82 -5.68
C SER A 82 -9.35 12.73 -5.77
N VAL A 83 -10.55 13.10 -6.21
CA VAL A 83 -11.67 12.18 -6.43
C VAL A 83 -11.51 11.39 -7.74
N GLU A 84 -10.89 11.99 -8.76
CA GLU A 84 -10.66 11.34 -10.06
C GLU A 84 -9.40 10.48 -10.08
N LEU A 85 -8.44 10.83 -9.22
CA LEU A 85 -7.20 10.10 -9.03
C LEU A 85 -6.89 9.97 -7.54
N PRO A 86 -7.08 8.77 -6.95
CA PRO A 86 -6.84 8.60 -5.52
C PRO A 86 -5.35 8.50 -5.17
N ALA A 87 -4.42 8.61 -6.14
CA ALA A 87 -2.99 8.44 -5.93
C ALA A 87 -2.49 9.37 -4.82
N LYS A 88 -2.19 8.76 -3.66
CA LYS A 88 -1.59 9.38 -2.48
C LYS A 88 -0.11 9.08 -2.43
N TYR A 89 0.29 7.93 -2.99
CA TYR A 89 1.64 7.43 -2.93
C TYR A 89 2.06 6.81 -4.25
N MET A 90 3.32 6.98 -4.64
CA MET A 90 3.86 6.43 -5.88
C MET A 90 5.24 5.82 -5.68
N LEU A 91 5.41 4.62 -6.21
CA LEU A 91 6.71 3.96 -6.43
C LEU A 91 7.16 4.17 -7.86
N THR A 92 8.47 4.16 -8.09
CA THR A 92 9.05 4.32 -9.42
C THR A 92 10.04 3.22 -9.76
N TYR A 93 10.16 2.86 -11.04
CA TYR A 93 11.20 1.96 -11.54
C TYR A 93 11.44 2.12 -13.05
N PRO A 94 12.68 2.16 -13.56
CA PRO A 94 13.95 2.03 -12.86
C PRO A 94 14.36 3.30 -12.11
N GLU A 95 15.48 3.25 -11.39
CA GLU A 95 16.09 4.35 -10.60
C GLU A 95 16.23 5.66 -11.38
N ARG A 96 16.32 5.60 -12.72
CA ARG A 96 16.36 6.78 -13.59
C ARG A 96 15.17 7.72 -13.40
N TRP A 97 14.00 7.20 -12.97
CA TRP A 97 12.85 8.02 -12.64
C TRP A 97 13.11 8.98 -11.47
N GLU A 98 14.03 8.67 -10.56
CA GLU A 98 14.35 9.57 -9.46
C GLU A 98 14.93 10.88 -9.97
N HIS A 99 15.93 10.80 -10.85
CA HIS A 99 16.53 11.96 -11.49
C HIS A 99 15.52 12.71 -12.37
N LYS A 100 14.69 11.98 -13.13
CA LYS A 100 13.66 12.60 -13.98
C LYS A 100 12.61 13.34 -13.15
N LEU A 101 12.08 12.72 -12.10
CA LEU A 101 11.10 13.35 -11.20
C LEU A 101 11.68 14.57 -10.49
N ALA A 102 12.92 14.48 -10.00
CA ALA A 102 13.61 15.63 -9.41
C ALA A 102 13.74 16.79 -10.42
N SER A 103 14.03 16.48 -11.69
CA SER A 103 14.13 17.49 -12.74
C SER A 103 12.79 18.14 -13.08
N ILE A 104 11.70 17.37 -13.22
CA ILE A 104 10.41 17.90 -13.70
C ILE A 104 9.55 18.51 -12.58
N LEU A 105 9.74 18.06 -11.33
CA LEU A 105 9.04 18.63 -10.17
C LEU A 105 9.83 19.78 -9.52
N GLY A 106 11.16 19.81 -9.70
CA GLY A 106 12.01 20.90 -9.25
C GLY A 106 11.82 21.22 -7.76
N THR A 107 11.51 22.49 -7.46
CA THR A 107 11.34 22.99 -6.08
C THR A 107 10.11 22.46 -5.37
N GLU A 108 9.16 21.84 -6.09
CA GLU A 108 7.97 21.23 -5.48
C GLU A 108 8.25 19.83 -4.93
N LEU A 109 9.38 19.21 -5.29
CA LEU A 109 9.82 17.95 -4.70
C LEU A 109 10.67 18.21 -3.45
N LEU A 110 10.11 17.87 -2.30
CA LEU A 110 10.80 17.89 -1.02
C LEU A 110 11.36 16.50 -0.72
N GLN A 111 12.54 16.44 -0.10
CA GLN A 111 13.13 15.19 0.37
C GLN A 111 12.98 15.06 1.89
N ALA A 112 12.57 13.89 2.36
CA ALA A 112 12.60 13.56 3.78
C ALA A 112 14.07 13.52 4.26
N ASN A 113 14.34 14.07 5.46
CA ASN A 113 15.67 14.00 6.06
C ASN A 113 15.99 12.61 6.64
N ASP A 114 17.28 12.28 6.77
CA ASP A 114 17.79 10.98 7.25
C ASP A 114 17.27 10.53 8.63
N LYS A 115 16.70 11.45 9.43
CA LYS A 115 16.17 11.15 10.76
C LYS A 115 14.68 10.78 10.76
N GLY A 116 14.04 10.68 9.58
CA GLY A 116 12.59 10.46 9.48
C GLY A 116 11.77 11.56 10.18
N ASN A 117 12.40 12.70 10.47
CA ASN A 117 11.76 13.78 11.19
C ASN A 117 10.93 14.59 10.19
N SER A 118 9.64 14.34 10.25
CA SER A 118 8.53 15.11 9.68
C SER A 118 8.46 16.59 10.12
N LYS A 119 9.55 17.19 10.62
CA LYS A 119 9.62 18.63 10.93
C LYS A 119 9.50 19.54 9.70
N MET A 120 9.39 19.00 8.49
CA MET A 120 8.97 19.73 7.28
C MET A 120 7.46 19.64 6.97
N LEU A 121 6.69 18.80 7.67
CA LEU A 121 5.21 18.77 7.59
C LEU A 121 4.55 20.00 8.25
N THR A 122 5.33 20.95 8.78
CA THR A 122 4.86 22.23 9.31
C THR A 122 4.80 23.33 8.25
N ARG A 123 5.35 23.12 7.05
CA ARG A 123 5.07 23.95 5.88
C ARG A 123 3.77 23.46 5.23
N ASP A 124 3.02 24.38 4.64
CA ASP A 124 1.83 24.06 3.87
C ASP A 124 2.20 23.07 2.74
N THR A 125 1.95 21.79 2.98
CA THR A 125 2.27 20.67 2.07
C THR A 125 1.15 20.41 1.06
N SER A 126 0.18 21.32 0.98
CA SER A 126 -0.94 21.22 0.04
C SER A 126 -0.52 21.24 -1.42
N THR A 127 0.71 21.67 -1.72
CA THR A 127 1.24 21.81 -3.10
C THR A 127 2.56 21.09 -3.36
N SER A 128 3.21 20.50 -2.34
CA SER A 128 4.53 19.87 -2.49
C SER A 128 4.50 18.35 -2.42
N PHE A 129 5.30 17.70 -3.25
CA PHE A 129 5.53 16.26 -3.26
C PHE A 129 6.62 15.93 -2.23
N LEU A 130 6.46 14.85 -1.48
CA LEU A 130 7.48 14.39 -0.53
C LEU A 130 8.09 13.08 -1.03
N GLN A 131 9.39 13.09 -1.34
CA GLN A 131 10.19 11.89 -1.55
C GLN A 131 10.68 11.36 -0.20
N THR A 132 10.31 10.11 0.08
CA THR A 132 10.82 9.29 1.18
C THR A 132 11.16 7.90 0.64
N GLU A 133 11.19 6.88 1.49
CA GLU A 133 11.45 5.50 1.14
C GLU A 133 10.33 4.57 1.62
N ARG A 134 10.06 3.55 0.81
CA ARG A 134 9.31 2.36 1.19
C ARG A 134 10.30 1.24 1.47
N ILE A 135 10.16 0.62 2.63
CA ILE A 135 10.90 -0.57 3.01
C ILE A 135 10.06 -1.77 2.61
N ASN A 136 10.66 -2.67 1.84
CA ASN A 136 10.11 -3.99 1.61
C ASN A 136 10.80 -5.00 2.52
N TYR A 137 9.99 -5.91 3.05
CA TYR A 137 10.46 -6.95 3.94
C TYR A 137 10.31 -8.33 3.30
N GLN A 138 11.21 -9.22 3.68
CA GLN A 138 11.14 -10.64 3.37
C GLN A 138 10.85 -11.43 4.64
N PHE A 139 9.91 -12.36 4.57
CA PHE A 139 9.61 -13.24 5.69
C PHE A 139 10.66 -14.34 5.84
N LYS A 140 11.10 -14.60 7.08
CA LYS A 140 11.97 -15.75 7.40
C LYS A 140 11.22 -16.75 8.30
N PRO A 141 11.00 -17.99 7.84
CA PRO A 141 10.19 -18.99 8.56
C PRO A 141 10.64 -19.39 9.97
N SER A 142 11.84 -19.02 10.41
CA SER A 142 12.40 -19.39 11.72
C SER A 142 11.91 -18.51 12.89
N SER A 143 10.75 -17.86 12.76
CA SER A 143 10.24 -16.91 13.76
C SER A 143 9.62 -17.63 14.97
N PRO A 144 9.96 -17.26 16.21
CA PRO A 144 9.40 -17.88 17.42
C PRO A 144 7.95 -17.42 17.73
N LEU A 145 7.42 -16.44 17.00
CA LEU A 145 6.13 -15.79 17.31
C LEU A 145 4.94 -16.30 16.48
N ILE A 146 5.03 -17.56 16.03
CA ILE A 146 3.91 -18.26 15.40
C ILE A 146 3.06 -18.86 16.53
N ASN A 147 1.77 -18.50 16.59
CA ASN A 147 0.79 -18.96 17.59
C ASN A 147 0.99 -18.39 19.01
N ILE A 148 0.82 -17.08 19.15
CA ILE A 148 0.84 -16.42 20.45
C ILE A 148 -0.49 -16.58 21.20
N ASP A 149 -0.40 -16.83 22.51
CA ASP A 149 -1.57 -16.92 23.38
C ASP A 149 -2.26 -15.56 23.50
N ILE A 150 -3.59 -15.56 23.37
CA ILE A 150 -4.39 -14.35 23.49
C ILE A 150 -4.69 -14.11 24.99
N PRO A 151 -4.21 -13.01 25.59
CA PRO A 151 -4.46 -12.76 27.00
C PRO A 151 -5.93 -12.40 27.23
N ALA A 152 -6.50 -12.87 28.34
CA ALA A 152 -7.80 -12.36 28.80
C ALA A 152 -7.70 -10.85 29.11
N PRO A 153 -8.76 -10.05 28.86
CA PRO A 153 -10.09 -10.45 28.37
C PRO A 153 -10.24 -10.30 26.84
N PHE A 154 -9.14 -10.35 26.08
CA PHE A 154 -9.21 -10.19 24.63
C PHE A 154 -9.68 -11.48 23.95
N THR A 155 -10.32 -11.33 22.79
CA THR A 155 -10.65 -12.45 21.91
C THR A 155 -10.16 -12.18 20.50
N LEU A 156 -9.67 -13.21 19.83
CA LEU A 156 -9.27 -13.14 18.44
C LEU A 156 -10.30 -13.87 17.58
N LYS A 157 -10.78 -13.22 16.52
CA LYS A 157 -11.75 -13.79 15.58
C LYS A 157 -11.30 -13.59 14.14
N LYS A 158 -11.61 -14.54 13.26
CA LYS A 158 -11.55 -14.33 11.81
C LYS A 158 -12.57 -13.24 11.44
N ILE A 159 -12.23 -12.36 10.51
CA ILE A 159 -13.15 -11.34 10.00
C ILE A 159 -14.25 -12.05 9.21
N ASP A 160 -15.47 -12.01 9.75
CA ASP A 160 -16.72 -12.38 9.11
C ASP A 160 -17.51 -11.10 8.74
N SER A 161 -18.74 -11.24 8.26
CA SER A 161 -19.60 -10.10 7.91
C SER A 161 -19.79 -9.13 9.08
N ASP A 162 -20.05 -9.65 10.29
CA ASP A 162 -20.33 -8.81 11.46
C ASP A 162 -19.09 -8.01 11.90
N ILE A 163 -17.90 -8.62 11.82
CA ILE A 163 -16.65 -7.94 12.12
C ILE A 163 -16.30 -6.96 11.01
N TYR A 164 -16.55 -7.29 9.75
CA TYR A 164 -16.31 -6.40 8.61
C TYR A 164 -17.09 -5.10 8.77
N GLU A 165 -18.38 -5.17 9.10
CA GLU A 165 -19.21 -3.98 9.35
C GLU A 165 -18.68 -3.14 10.52
N LYS A 166 -18.28 -3.78 11.63
CA LYS A 166 -17.65 -3.07 12.76
C LYS A 166 -16.35 -2.35 12.36
N ILE A 167 -15.58 -2.93 11.44
CA ILE A 167 -14.35 -2.29 10.94
C ILE A 167 -14.70 -1.05 10.11
N HIS A 168 -15.74 -1.12 9.28
CA HIS A 168 -16.25 0.01 8.52
C HIS A 168 -16.72 1.14 9.45
N GLU A 169 -17.51 0.81 10.48
CA GLU A 169 -18.00 1.76 11.48
C GLU A 169 -16.89 2.40 12.32
N ALA A 170 -15.79 1.69 12.58
CA ALA A 170 -14.67 2.19 13.37
C ALA A 170 -13.85 3.30 12.68
N GLN A 171 -14.17 3.67 11.43
CA GLN A 171 -13.54 4.76 10.65
C GLN A 171 -12.01 4.69 10.63
N HIS A 172 -11.48 3.49 10.57
CA HIS A 172 -10.05 3.22 10.53
C HIS A 172 -9.39 3.73 9.24
N SER A 173 -8.12 4.14 9.34
CA SER A 173 -7.34 4.65 8.20
C SER A 173 -6.99 3.59 7.16
N VAL A 174 -6.89 2.33 7.59
CA VAL A 174 -6.52 1.17 6.78
C VAL A 174 -7.55 0.07 7.03
N VAL A 175 -8.44 -0.15 6.05
CA VAL A 175 -9.55 -1.11 6.15
C VAL A 175 -9.71 -1.93 4.88
N PRO A 176 -10.25 -3.16 4.93
CA PRO A 176 -10.42 -4.01 3.75
C PRO A 176 -11.13 -3.33 2.57
N GLU A 177 -12.14 -2.50 2.81
CA GLU A 177 -12.92 -1.79 1.78
C GLU A 177 -12.06 -0.90 0.86
N GLN A 178 -10.90 -0.46 1.34
CA GLN A 178 -9.96 0.33 0.54
C GLN A 178 -9.17 -0.53 -0.46
N PHE A 179 -9.09 -1.84 -0.24
CA PHE A 179 -8.26 -2.77 -0.99
C PHE A 179 -9.07 -3.81 -1.79
N TRP A 180 -10.32 -4.05 -1.40
CA TRP A 180 -11.23 -4.99 -2.04
C TRP A 180 -12.41 -4.25 -2.65
N ASN A 181 -12.95 -4.73 -3.78
CA ASN A 181 -13.99 -3.98 -4.49
C ASN A 181 -15.30 -3.90 -3.72
N THR A 182 -15.70 -5.00 -3.06
CA THR A 182 -16.90 -5.08 -2.22
C THR A 182 -16.61 -5.90 -0.96
N ALA A 183 -17.54 -5.88 0.00
CA ALA A 183 -17.45 -6.71 1.19
C ALA A 183 -17.52 -8.20 0.83
N GLU A 184 -18.38 -8.58 -0.13
CA GLU A 184 -18.54 -9.96 -0.61
C GLU A 184 -17.23 -10.49 -1.19
N ASP A 185 -16.56 -9.68 -2.03
CA ASP A 185 -15.26 -10.04 -2.61
C ASP A 185 -14.21 -10.30 -1.52
N PHE A 186 -14.14 -9.45 -0.49
CA PHE A 186 -13.26 -9.69 0.65
C PHE A 186 -13.63 -10.95 1.45
N LEU A 187 -14.93 -11.18 1.70
CA LEU A 187 -15.38 -12.31 2.51
C LEU A 187 -15.21 -13.66 1.78
N GLU A 188 -15.28 -13.66 0.44
CA GLU A 188 -15.08 -14.84 -0.40
C GLU A 188 -13.60 -15.13 -0.67
N ASN A 189 -12.84 -14.10 -1.06
CA ASN A 189 -11.48 -14.26 -1.58
C ASN A 189 -10.39 -13.78 -0.62
N GLY A 190 -10.75 -12.94 0.34
CA GLY A 190 -9.84 -12.38 1.33
C GLY A 190 -9.77 -13.19 2.62
N ILE A 191 -8.90 -12.73 3.52
CA ILE A 191 -8.75 -13.29 4.85
C ILE A 191 -8.29 -12.21 5.81
N GLY A 192 -8.74 -12.28 7.06
CA GLY A 192 -8.20 -11.43 8.11
C GLY A 192 -8.69 -11.83 9.48
N TYR A 193 -8.13 -11.19 10.48
CA TYR A 193 -8.38 -11.43 11.89
C TYR A 193 -8.54 -10.10 12.63
N ALA A 194 -9.42 -10.08 13.63
CA ALA A 194 -9.64 -8.97 14.53
C ALA A 194 -9.41 -9.40 15.97
N LEU A 195 -8.63 -8.61 16.70
CA LEU A 195 -8.55 -8.66 18.15
C LEU A 195 -9.65 -7.76 18.71
N LEU A 196 -10.42 -8.30 19.66
CA LEU A 196 -11.57 -7.66 20.26
C LEU A 196 -11.38 -7.53 21.78
N TYR A 197 -11.86 -6.41 22.33
CA TYR A 197 -12.03 -6.19 23.76
C TYR A 197 -13.47 -5.73 23.98
N ASP A 198 -14.25 -6.48 24.76
CA ASP A 198 -15.67 -6.17 25.00
C ASP A 198 -16.45 -5.86 23.70
N ASN A 199 -16.28 -6.73 22.69
CA ASN A 199 -16.86 -6.61 21.36
C ASN A 199 -16.42 -5.39 20.52
N GLN A 200 -15.51 -4.54 21.03
CA GLN A 200 -14.90 -3.44 20.30
C GLN A 200 -13.67 -3.90 19.52
N ILE A 201 -13.48 -3.38 18.31
CA ILE A 201 -12.27 -3.61 17.52
C ILE A 201 -11.08 -2.96 18.24
N VAL A 202 -10.06 -3.76 18.55
CA VAL A 202 -8.80 -3.29 19.13
C VAL A 202 -7.75 -3.15 18.04
N SER A 203 -7.58 -4.23 17.26
CA SER A 203 -6.66 -4.27 16.14
C SER A 203 -7.12 -5.28 15.11
N THR A 204 -6.81 -5.02 13.85
CA THR A 204 -7.11 -5.92 12.74
C THR A 204 -5.85 -6.18 11.92
N SER A 205 -5.82 -7.35 11.30
CA SER A 205 -4.89 -7.64 10.22
C SER A 205 -5.63 -8.39 9.12
N PHE A 206 -5.46 -7.98 7.87
CA PHE A 206 -6.18 -8.55 6.74
C PHE A 206 -5.28 -8.63 5.50
N SER A 207 -5.66 -9.45 4.54
CA SER A 207 -5.01 -9.53 3.24
C SER A 207 -5.28 -8.25 2.45
N SER A 208 -4.33 -7.33 2.39
CA SER A 208 -4.43 -6.15 1.53
C SER A 208 -4.45 -6.57 0.06
N PHE A 209 -3.57 -7.51 -0.31
CA PHE A 209 -3.51 -8.05 -1.67
C PHE A 209 -3.20 -9.53 -1.63
N ILE A 210 -3.81 -10.30 -2.54
CA ILE A 210 -3.48 -11.71 -2.79
C ILE A 210 -3.23 -11.89 -4.28
N VAL A 211 -2.00 -12.28 -4.62
CA VAL A 211 -1.63 -12.58 -6.00
C VAL A 211 -0.70 -13.79 -6.03
N ASP A 212 -1.05 -14.78 -6.84
CA ASP A 212 -0.39 -16.09 -6.88
C ASP A 212 -0.28 -16.69 -5.47
N ASP A 213 0.94 -16.97 -5.03
CA ASP A 213 1.30 -17.50 -3.72
C ASP A 213 1.64 -16.41 -2.71
N LYS A 214 1.38 -15.12 -2.97
CA LYS A 214 1.75 -14.01 -2.08
C LYS A 214 0.55 -13.33 -1.47
N LEU A 215 0.65 -13.03 -0.17
CA LEU A 215 -0.36 -12.28 0.58
C LEU A 215 0.30 -11.09 1.28
N GLU A 216 -0.05 -9.87 0.89
CA GLU A 216 0.43 -8.65 1.57
C GLU A 216 -0.47 -8.30 2.75
N LEU A 217 0.14 -8.12 3.93
CA LEU A 217 -0.59 -7.85 5.17
C LEU A 217 -0.92 -6.36 5.31
N GLY A 218 -2.19 -6.06 5.54
CA GLY A 218 -2.64 -4.79 6.13
C GLY A 218 -2.82 -4.95 7.63
N VAL A 219 -2.47 -3.93 8.42
CA VAL A 219 -2.66 -3.92 9.88
C VAL A 219 -3.10 -2.54 10.33
N GLU A 220 -4.10 -2.50 11.21
CA GLU A 220 -4.55 -1.28 11.86
C GLU A 220 -4.85 -1.56 13.34
N THR A 221 -4.57 -0.58 14.18
CA THR A 221 -4.92 -0.61 15.61
C THR A 221 -5.65 0.67 15.93
N THR A 222 -6.84 0.54 16.52
CA THR A 222 -7.68 1.67 16.93
C THR A 222 -6.89 2.61 17.84
N GLU A 223 -7.10 3.92 17.69
CA GLU A 223 -6.25 4.96 18.28
C GLU A 223 -6.05 4.80 19.80
N THR A 224 -7.12 4.50 20.54
CA THR A 224 -7.13 4.28 21.99
C THR A 224 -6.30 3.06 22.45
N PHE A 225 -6.01 2.15 21.52
CA PHE A 225 -5.29 0.90 21.76
C PHE A 225 -3.88 0.87 21.14
N ARG A 226 -3.46 1.92 20.44
CA ARG A 226 -2.11 2.03 19.85
C ARG A 226 -1.02 2.03 20.93
N LYS A 227 0.20 1.63 20.52
CA LYS A 227 1.42 1.59 21.36
C LYS A 227 1.34 0.68 22.59
N LYS A 228 0.37 -0.23 22.64
CA LYS A 228 0.19 -1.24 23.71
C LYS A 228 0.57 -2.67 23.27
N GLY A 229 1.07 -2.84 22.05
CA GLY A 229 1.50 -4.15 21.53
C GLY A 229 0.39 -5.02 20.94
N TYR A 230 -0.87 -4.55 20.88
CA TYR A 230 -2.00 -5.39 20.46
C TYR A 230 -2.04 -5.80 18.99
N SER A 231 -1.34 -5.09 18.10
CA SER A 231 -1.29 -5.43 16.68
C SER A 231 -0.69 -6.80 16.38
N ILE A 232 0.17 -7.29 17.28
CA ILE A 232 0.87 -8.57 17.11
C ILE A 232 -0.11 -9.75 17.06
N TYR A 233 -1.24 -9.70 17.76
CA TYR A 233 -2.21 -10.80 17.84
C TYR A 233 -2.90 -11.07 16.50
N ALA A 234 -3.50 -10.04 15.91
CA ALA A 234 -4.15 -10.18 14.61
C ALA A 234 -3.14 -10.49 13.49
N ALA A 235 -1.98 -9.82 13.51
CA ALA A 235 -0.96 -10.02 12.49
C ALA A 235 -0.31 -11.41 12.57
N SER A 236 -0.03 -11.93 13.78
CA SER A 236 0.51 -13.30 13.95
C SER A 236 -0.46 -14.34 13.42
N ALA A 237 -1.76 -14.18 13.66
CA ALA A 237 -2.77 -15.10 13.14
C ALA A 237 -2.84 -15.10 11.61
N LEU A 238 -2.70 -13.93 10.98
CA LEU A 238 -2.65 -13.84 9.52
C LEU A 238 -1.36 -14.44 8.94
N VAL A 239 -0.21 -14.25 9.60
CA VAL A 239 1.04 -14.93 9.23
C VAL A 239 0.88 -16.44 9.36
N SER A 240 0.32 -16.95 10.47
CA SER A 240 0.03 -18.39 10.66
C SER A 240 -0.88 -18.94 9.56
N TYR A 241 -1.90 -18.18 9.15
CA TYR A 241 -2.76 -18.53 8.02
C TYR A 241 -1.96 -18.65 6.72
N CYS A 242 -1.07 -17.68 6.43
CA CYS A 242 -0.24 -17.71 5.23
C CYS A 242 0.58 -19.00 5.18
N LEU A 243 1.29 -19.33 6.26
CA LEU A 243 2.16 -20.51 6.31
C LEU A 243 1.38 -21.83 6.17
N THR A 244 0.23 -21.92 6.83
CA THR A 244 -0.63 -23.12 6.77
C THR A 244 -1.21 -23.34 5.37
N ASN A 245 -1.49 -22.26 4.65
CA ASN A 245 -2.11 -22.29 3.33
C ASN A 245 -1.12 -22.06 2.17
N ARG A 246 0.19 -22.17 2.45
CA ARG A 246 1.28 -22.03 1.46
C ARG A 246 1.34 -20.67 0.76
N TYR A 247 0.90 -19.61 1.42
CA TYR A 247 1.19 -18.24 1.02
C TYR A 247 2.53 -17.78 1.61
N GLU A 248 3.32 -17.08 0.80
CA GLU A 248 4.40 -16.20 1.24
C GLU A 248 3.79 -14.92 1.82
N PRO A 249 3.94 -14.65 3.12
CA PRO A 249 3.48 -13.41 3.70
C PRO A 249 4.41 -12.27 3.27
N VAL A 250 3.82 -11.18 2.80
CA VAL A 250 4.52 -10.00 2.26
C VAL A 250 4.22 -8.80 3.16
N TRP A 251 5.27 -8.01 3.42
CA TRP A 251 5.16 -6.80 4.22
C TRP A 251 5.94 -5.67 3.58
N ALA A 252 5.34 -4.49 3.53
CA ALA A 252 6.05 -3.27 3.17
C ALA A 252 5.43 -2.06 3.86
N CYS A 253 6.25 -1.07 4.19
CA CYS A 253 5.77 0.15 4.82
C CYS A 253 6.66 1.35 4.49
N ARG A 254 6.16 2.55 4.73
CA ARG A 254 6.99 3.76 4.71
C ARG A 254 8.07 3.69 5.79
N ARG A 255 9.25 4.24 5.52
CA ARG A 255 10.37 4.30 6.45
C ARG A 255 10.03 4.99 7.77
N GLU A 256 9.16 5.99 7.76
CA GLU A 256 8.73 6.70 8.97
C GLU A 256 7.74 5.90 9.82
N ASN A 257 7.16 4.82 9.28
CA ASN A 257 6.23 3.98 10.03
C ASN A 257 7.00 2.97 10.93
N VAL A 258 7.71 3.51 11.91
CA VAL A 258 8.53 2.73 12.86
C VAL A 258 7.68 1.69 13.62
N GLY A 259 6.40 1.98 13.87
CA GLY A 259 5.47 1.02 14.48
C GLY A 259 5.26 -0.21 13.60
N SER A 260 5.05 -0.01 12.30
CA SER A 260 4.93 -1.11 11.34
C SER A 260 6.25 -1.87 11.18
N SER A 261 7.39 -1.19 11.14
CA SER A 261 8.70 -1.85 11.02
C SER A 261 8.98 -2.77 12.21
N ARG A 262 8.73 -2.30 13.44
CA ARG A 262 8.90 -3.11 14.66
C ARG A 262 7.97 -4.32 14.68
N LEU A 263 6.73 -4.14 14.22
CA LEU A 263 5.77 -5.23 14.13
C LEU A 263 6.22 -6.29 13.12
N ALA A 264 6.64 -5.88 11.92
CA ALA A 264 7.17 -6.79 10.91
C ALA A 264 8.37 -7.59 11.47
N GLU A 265 9.35 -6.89 12.07
CA GLU A 265 10.53 -7.53 12.66
C GLU A 265 10.17 -8.51 13.78
N SER A 266 9.22 -8.16 14.66
CA SER A 266 8.75 -9.08 15.70
C SER A 266 8.10 -10.34 15.10
N LEU A 267 7.45 -10.25 13.95
CA LEU A 267 6.81 -11.39 13.31
C LEU A 267 7.81 -12.28 12.55
N GLY A 268 9.09 -11.87 12.45
CA GLY A 268 10.14 -12.62 11.76
C GLY A 268 10.40 -12.15 10.33
N PHE A 269 9.89 -10.98 9.96
CA PHE A 269 10.30 -10.32 8.72
C PHE A 269 11.65 -9.64 8.90
N ILE A 270 12.44 -9.61 7.84
CA ILE A 270 13.69 -8.85 7.77
C ILE A 270 13.59 -7.80 6.66
N GLN A 271 14.24 -6.65 6.88
CA GLN A 271 14.34 -5.60 5.85
C GLN A 271 15.13 -6.16 4.66
N ALA A 272 14.57 -6.06 3.46
CA ALA A 272 15.13 -6.64 2.24
C ALA A 272 15.63 -5.56 1.27
N SER A 273 14.84 -4.50 1.06
CA SER A 273 15.19 -3.43 0.13
C SER A 273 14.47 -2.11 0.47
N TYR A 274 15.04 -1.00 -0.02
CA TYR A 274 14.51 0.35 0.12
C TYR A 274 14.27 0.92 -1.28
N HIS A 275 13.14 1.60 -1.46
CA HIS A 275 12.76 2.16 -2.75
C HIS A 275 12.22 3.57 -2.58
N PRO A 276 12.53 4.49 -3.50
CA PRO A 276 11.94 5.83 -3.53
C PRO A 276 10.43 5.77 -3.49
N TYR A 277 9.84 6.58 -2.60
CA TYR A 277 8.41 6.63 -2.38
C TYR A 277 7.94 8.07 -2.33
N TYR A 278 7.08 8.43 -3.27
CA TYR A 278 6.60 9.80 -3.45
C TYR A 278 5.21 9.94 -2.85
N CYS A 279 5.08 10.76 -1.82
CA CYS A 279 3.78 11.15 -1.28
C CYS A 279 3.26 12.37 -2.05
N MET A 280 2.04 12.25 -2.57
CA MET A 280 1.37 13.32 -3.30
C MET A 280 0.88 14.42 -2.34
N PRO A 281 0.78 15.68 -2.80
CA PRO A 281 0.21 16.75 -2.01
C PRO A 281 -1.21 16.42 -1.55
N SER A 282 -1.47 16.49 -0.25
CA SER A 282 -2.83 16.36 0.27
C SER A 282 -3.53 17.71 0.17
N LYS A 283 -4.41 17.89 -0.82
CA LYS A 283 -5.34 19.03 -0.82
C LYS A 283 -6.19 18.93 0.45
N ILE A 284 -6.07 19.90 1.35
CA ILE A 284 -6.95 20.00 2.52
C ILE A 284 -8.37 20.13 1.95
N GLN A 285 -9.16 19.07 2.06
CA GLN A 285 -10.60 19.20 1.90
C GLN A 285 -11.06 20.03 3.09
N ASN A 286 -11.46 21.28 2.83
CA ASN A 286 -12.21 22.04 3.81
C ASN A 286 -13.43 21.18 4.17
N LYS A 287 -13.40 20.62 5.38
CA LYS A 287 -14.60 20.07 6.01
C LYS A 287 -15.50 21.28 6.25
N ASN A 288 -16.45 21.51 5.35
CA ASN A 288 -17.58 22.39 5.61
C ASN A 288 -18.44 21.78 6.72
#